data_AF-R4FQI4-F1
#
_entry.id   AF-R4FQI4-F1
#
_cell.length_a   1.000
_cell.length_b   1.000
_cell.length_c   1.000
_cell.angle_alpha   90.00
_cell.angle_beta   90.00
_cell.angle_gamma   90.00
#
_symmetry.space_group_name_H-M   'P 1'
#
loop_
_entity.id
_entity.type
_entity.pdbx_description
1 polymer ?
#
loop_
_entity_poly.entity_id
_entity_poly.type
_entity_poly.pdbx_seq_one_letter_code
_entity_poly.pdbx_strand_id
1 'polypeptide(L)'
;MPKLAGVLLLGTAGYIRPLSVEHMETACTIDEDKVLHPFAFRTHTHQLGKVVAGYRVRLENGRNEWTLLGKKNPQDPQMFYPIEKNLTVRQGDQLAARCTMESHLYTTTFIGATNKDEMCNFLFEAVVSTQSEPLSKKYCFTSGPPNYYWNNPGNLNNIPDGASSLN
;
A
#
# COMPACT_ATOMS: atom_id res chain seq x y z
N MET A 1 4.27 4.01 -30.48
CA MET A 1 5.56 4.17 -29.77
C MET A 1 5.46 3.43 -28.43
N PRO A 2 6.54 2.77 -27.96
CA PRO A 2 6.49 1.90 -26.78
C PRO A 2 6.30 2.72 -25.50
N LYS A 3 5.42 2.26 -24.60
CA LYS A 3 5.27 2.83 -23.26
C LYS A 3 6.14 2.05 -22.27
N LEU A 4 6.71 2.73 -21.28
CA LEU A 4 7.52 2.09 -20.24
C LEU A 4 6.64 1.74 -19.03
N ALA A 5 6.84 0.54 -18.48
CA ALA A 5 6.20 0.11 -17.25
C ALA A 5 7.19 0.14 -16.09
N GLY A 6 6.69 0.43 -14.90
CA GLY A 6 7.43 0.36 -13.64
C GLY A 6 6.59 -0.30 -12.56
N VAL A 7 7.27 -0.81 -11.53
CA VAL A 7 6.65 -1.37 -10.34
C VAL A 7 6.98 -0.47 -9.17
N LEU A 8 5.96 -0.09 -8.40
CA LEU A 8 6.15 0.53 -7.09
C LEU A 8 5.75 -0.46 -6.00
N LEU A 9 6.52 -0.47 -4.92
CA LEU A 9 6.26 -1.24 -3.72
C LEU A 9 5.99 -0.28 -2.56
N LEU A 10 4.80 -0.41 -1.97
CA LEU A 10 4.42 0.20 -0.71
C LEU A 10 4.60 -0.85 0.38
N GLY A 11 5.48 -0.57 1.34
CA GLY A 11 5.74 -1.43 2.49
C GLY A 11 5.78 -0.64 3.79
N THR A 12 5.88 -1.35 4.90
CA THR A 12 5.97 -0.74 6.23
C THR A 12 6.88 -1.56 7.13
N ALA A 13 7.31 -0.97 8.24
CA ALA A 13 8.06 -1.64 9.29
C ALA A 13 7.19 -1.82 10.55
N GLY A 14 7.82 -2.04 11.71
CA GLY A 14 7.12 -2.13 12.99
C GLY A 14 6.85 -3.56 13.43
N TYR A 15 5.84 -3.72 14.28
CA TYR A 15 5.49 -5.01 14.87
C TYR A 15 3.99 -5.15 15.14
N ILE A 16 3.56 -6.39 15.32
CA ILE A 16 2.19 -6.80 15.62
C ILE A 16 2.19 -7.40 17.03
N ARG A 17 1.33 -6.90 17.92
CA ARG A 17 1.21 -7.41 19.29
C ARG A 17 0.57 -8.81 19.31
N PRO A 18 0.86 -9.64 20.33
CA PRO A 18 0.18 -10.91 20.54
C PRO A 18 -1.35 -10.73 20.61
N LEU A 19 -2.10 -11.73 20.13
CA LEU A 19 -3.56 -11.82 20.30
C LEU A 19 -4.32 -10.54 19.95
N SER A 20 -3.91 -9.88 18.86
CA SER A 20 -4.43 -8.56 18.48
C SER A 20 -4.62 -8.43 16.99
N VAL A 21 -5.53 -7.54 16.60
CA VAL A 21 -5.61 -7.01 15.25
C VAL A 21 -4.75 -5.76 15.17
N GLU A 22 -3.92 -5.66 14.15
CA GLU A 22 -3.06 -4.50 13.92
C GLU A 22 -3.24 -3.96 12.49
N HIS A 23 -3.21 -2.64 12.35
CA HIS A 23 -3.31 -1.96 11.07
C HIS A 23 -1.96 -1.39 10.70
N MET A 24 -1.22 -2.12 9.86
CA MET A 24 0.10 -1.72 9.42
C MET A 24 -0.03 -0.83 8.20
N GLU A 25 0.37 0.43 8.34
CA GLU A 25 0.07 1.47 7.37
C GLU A 25 1.33 2.11 6.80
N THR A 26 1.23 2.53 5.55
CA THR A 26 2.26 3.29 4.85
C THR A 26 1.61 4.30 3.93
N ALA A 27 2.27 5.47 3.79
CA ALA A 27 1.93 6.41 2.74
C ALA A 27 3.16 7.23 2.33
N CYS A 28 3.30 7.51 1.04
CA CYS A 28 4.31 8.42 0.51
C CYS A 28 3.76 9.29 -0.61
N THR A 29 4.24 10.52 -0.67
CA THR A 29 3.97 11.45 -1.78
C THR A 29 4.78 11.07 -3.01
N ILE A 30 4.15 11.16 -4.18
CA ILE A 30 4.83 11.18 -5.48
C ILE A 30 5.40 12.58 -5.72
N ASP A 31 6.72 12.65 -5.77
CA ASP A 31 7.51 13.86 -5.96
C ASP A 31 7.97 14.05 -7.42
N GLU A 32 7.91 13.00 -8.24
CA GLU A 32 8.28 13.06 -9.66
C GLU A 32 7.14 13.63 -10.52
N ASP A 33 7.47 14.54 -11.44
CA ASP A 33 6.55 15.06 -12.47
C ASP A 33 6.33 14.04 -13.58
N LYS A 34 5.64 12.95 -13.22
CA LYS A 34 5.29 11.83 -14.10
C LYS A 34 3.84 11.45 -13.86
N VAL A 35 3.13 11.13 -14.94
CA VAL A 35 1.77 10.57 -14.88
C VAL A 35 1.83 9.06 -15.05
N LEU A 36 1.38 8.36 -14.04
CA LEU A 36 1.35 6.90 -13.96
C LEU A 36 -0.07 6.41 -14.21
N HIS A 37 -0.18 5.31 -14.94
CA HIS A 37 -1.42 4.58 -15.17
C HIS A 37 -1.29 3.20 -14.54
N PRO A 38 -1.67 3.03 -13.27
CA PRO A 38 -1.69 1.72 -12.62
C PRO A 38 -2.64 0.77 -13.36
N PHE A 39 -2.20 -0.46 -13.60
CA PHE A 39 -3.00 -1.47 -14.31
C PHE A 39 -3.02 -2.84 -13.64
N ALA A 40 -2.06 -3.13 -12.76
CA ALA A 40 -2.05 -4.37 -11.99
C ALA A 40 -1.50 -4.15 -10.58
N PHE A 41 -1.90 -4.98 -9.62
CA PHE A 41 -1.41 -4.94 -8.24
C PHE A 41 -1.19 -6.35 -7.67
N ARG A 42 -0.30 -6.46 -6.69
CA ARG A 42 -0.01 -7.69 -5.95
C ARG A 42 0.08 -7.36 -4.47
N THR A 43 -0.57 -8.18 -3.66
CA THR A 43 -0.51 -8.11 -2.20
C THR A 43 0.38 -9.21 -1.66
N HIS A 44 1.17 -8.93 -0.64
CA HIS A 44 2.01 -9.93 0.02
C HIS A 44 2.12 -9.69 1.52
N THR A 45 1.86 -10.76 2.27
CA THR A 45 2.13 -10.92 3.70
C THR A 45 2.60 -12.35 3.93
N HIS A 46 3.05 -12.66 5.15
CA HIS A 46 3.14 -14.03 5.63
C HIS A 46 1.78 -14.46 6.22
N GLN A 47 1.73 -15.17 7.34
CA GLN A 47 0.56 -15.91 7.82
C GLN A 47 -0.56 -15.07 8.47
N LEU A 48 -0.25 -13.88 8.99
CA LEU A 48 -1.17 -13.07 9.80
C LEU A 48 -2.04 -12.13 8.97
N GLY A 49 -1.68 -11.88 7.71
CA GLY A 49 -2.41 -10.95 6.85
C GLY A 49 -3.80 -11.45 6.48
N LYS A 50 -4.82 -10.61 6.74
CA LYS A 50 -6.21 -10.85 6.33
C LYS A 50 -6.61 -10.07 5.11
N VAL A 51 -6.20 -8.80 5.04
CA VAL A 51 -6.55 -7.88 3.97
C VAL A 51 -5.39 -6.94 3.72
N VAL A 52 -5.03 -6.75 2.46
CA VAL A 52 -4.15 -5.67 2.03
C VAL A 52 -4.90 -4.80 1.03
N ALA A 53 -4.98 -3.50 1.31
CA ALA A 53 -5.63 -2.52 0.46
C ALA A 53 -4.65 -1.39 0.10
N GLY A 54 -4.66 -0.98 -1.16
CA GLY A 54 -3.85 0.12 -1.68
C GLY A 54 -4.71 1.21 -2.30
N TYR A 55 -4.33 2.46 -2.09
CA TYR A 55 -5.07 3.65 -2.47
C TYR A 55 -4.15 4.70 -3.07
N ARG A 56 -4.71 5.47 -4.01
CA ARG A 56 -4.25 6.82 -4.31
C ARG A 56 -5.04 7.79 -3.44
N VAL A 57 -4.34 8.69 -2.77
CA VAL A 57 -4.91 9.74 -1.94
C VAL A 57 -4.57 11.09 -2.55
N ARG A 58 -5.56 11.93 -2.75
CA ARG A 58 -5.40 13.28 -3.30
C ARG A 58 -6.08 14.29 -2.39
N LEU A 59 -5.37 15.35 -2.02
CA LEU A 59 -5.95 16.43 -1.24
C LEU A 59 -6.78 17.34 -2.15
N GLU A 60 -8.08 17.39 -1.92
CA GLU A 60 -9.02 18.24 -2.63
C GLU A 60 -9.85 19.04 -1.61
N ASN A 61 -9.85 20.37 -1.71
CA ASN A 61 -10.60 21.25 -0.80
C ASN A 61 -10.36 20.97 0.71
N GLY A 62 -9.12 20.62 1.08
CA GLY A 62 -8.74 20.30 2.47
C GLY A 62 -9.14 18.89 2.95
N ARG A 63 -9.72 18.06 2.07
CA ARG A 63 -10.11 16.68 2.37
C ARG A 63 -9.30 15.71 1.51
N ASN A 64 -8.91 14.59 2.11
CA ASN A 64 -8.25 13.52 1.38
C ASN A 64 -9.30 12.67 0.65
N GLU A 65 -9.21 12.66 -0.67
CA GLU A 65 -9.99 11.83 -1.55
C GLU A 65 -9.25 10.52 -1.82
N TRP A 66 -9.85 9.41 -1.41
CA TRP A 66 -9.26 8.08 -1.46
C TRP A 66 -9.81 7.30 -2.64
N THR A 67 -8.95 6.92 -3.58
CA THR A 67 -9.31 6.10 -4.73
C THR A 67 -8.63 4.75 -4.62
N LEU A 68 -9.43 3.69 -4.49
CA LEU A 68 -8.94 2.32 -4.40
C LEU A 68 -8.17 1.93 -5.67
N LEU A 69 -6.92 1.48 -5.48
CA LEU A 69 -6.12 0.82 -6.51
C LEU A 69 -6.46 -0.66 -6.56
N GLY A 70 -6.49 -1.31 -5.40
CA GLY A 70 -6.79 -2.74 -5.28
C GLY A 70 -6.87 -3.16 -3.83
N LYS A 71 -7.60 -4.24 -3.58
CA LYS A 71 -7.77 -4.84 -2.24
C LYS A 71 -7.88 -6.34 -2.39
N LYS A 72 -7.13 -7.10 -1.59
CA LYS A 72 -7.17 -8.56 -1.66
C LYS A 72 -6.75 -9.23 -0.35
N ASN A 73 -7.17 -10.49 -0.17
CA ASN A 73 -6.64 -11.39 0.83
C ASN A 73 -5.22 -11.82 0.42
N PRO A 74 -4.18 -11.53 1.22
CA PRO A 74 -2.81 -11.90 0.87
C PRO A 74 -2.53 -13.42 1.00
N GLN A 75 -3.45 -14.20 1.57
CA GLN A 75 -3.39 -15.67 1.60
C GLN A 75 -3.91 -16.33 0.31
N ASP A 76 -4.65 -15.59 -0.52
CA ASP A 76 -5.01 -16.05 -1.86
C ASP A 76 -3.74 -16.13 -2.75
N PRO A 77 -3.80 -16.76 -3.95
CA PRO A 77 -2.67 -16.77 -4.87
C PRO A 77 -2.06 -15.37 -5.07
N GLN A 78 -0.79 -15.22 -4.69
CA GLN A 78 -0.10 -13.92 -4.66
C GLN A 78 0.43 -13.54 -6.04
N MET A 79 -0.46 -13.46 -7.03
CA MET A 79 -0.17 -13.00 -8.39
C MET A 79 -0.55 -11.53 -8.58
N PHE A 80 -0.27 -11.00 -9.77
CA PHE A 80 -0.78 -9.70 -10.17
C PHE A 80 -2.25 -9.79 -10.59
N TYR A 81 -3.07 -8.92 -10.01
CA TYR A 81 -4.48 -8.76 -10.29
C TYR A 81 -4.71 -7.43 -11.01
N PRO A 82 -5.68 -7.34 -11.94
CA PRO A 82 -5.94 -6.11 -12.66
C PRO A 82 -6.48 -5.01 -11.72
N ILE A 83 -6.10 -3.77 -12.00
CA ILE A 83 -6.73 -2.58 -11.41
C ILE A 83 -7.89 -2.19 -12.31
N GLU A 84 -9.12 -2.38 -11.84
CA GLU A 84 -10.32 -2.20 -12.66
C GLU A 84 -10.62 -0.74 -13.04
N LYS A 85 -10.21 0.20 -12.17
CA LYS A 85 -10.47 1.62 -12.37
C LYS A 85 -9.38 2.26 -13.20
N ASN A 86 -9.77 2.86 -14.33
CA ASN A 86 -8.87 3.72 -15.08
C ASN A 86 -8.65 5.02 -14.29
N LEU A 87 -7.50 5.12 -13.64
CA LEU A 87 -7.09 6.27 -12.85
C LEU A 87 -5.64 6.62 -13.13
N THR A 88 -5.27 7.84 -12.77
CA THR A 88 -3.90 8.33 -12.84
C THR A 88 -3.36 8.64 -11.45
N VAL A 89 -2.08 8.37 -11.28
CA VAL A 89 -1.28 8.86 -10.15
C VAL A 89 -0.29 9.88 -10.73
N ARG A 90 -0.21 11.06 -10.11
CA ARG A 90 0.63 12.17 -10.56
C ARG A 90 1.37 12.82 -9.38
N GLN A 91 2.26 13.75 -9.69
CA GLN A 91 2.96 14.54 -8.68
C GLN A 91 1.99 15.16 -7.67
N GLY A 92 2.35 15.07 -6.39
CA GLY A 92 1.56 15.55 -5.25
C GLY A 92 0.52 14.55 -4.74
N ASP A 93 0.17 13.52 -5.51
CA ASP A 93 -0.66 12.42 -4.99
C ASP A 93 0.14 11.64 -3.94
N GLN A 94 -0.56 11.13 -2.93
CA GLN A 94 0.01 10.15 -2.01
C GLN A 94 -0.45 8.75 -2.40
N LEU A 95 0.46 7.79 -2.30
CA LEU A 95 0.17 6.38 -2.39
C LEU A 95 0.16 5.80 -1.00
N ALA A 96 -0.94 5.17 -0.62
CA ALA A 96 -1.16 4.65 0.72
C ALA A 96 -1.54 3.17 0.67
N ALA A 97 -1.01 2.37 1.59
CA ALA A 97 -1.43 0.99 1.76
C ALA A 97 -1.64 0.64 3.24
N ARG A 98 -2.62 -0.23 3.50
CA ARG A 98 -2.89 -0.80 4.81
C ARG A 98 -2.92 -2.32 4.71
N CYS A 99 -2.17 -2.98 5.57
CA CYS A 99 -2.34 -4.40 5.86
C CYS A 99 -3.06 -4.55 7.17
N THR A 100 -4.19 -5.26 7.16
CA THR A 100 -4.88 -5.69 8.37
C THR A 100 -4.34 -7.07 8.74
N MET A 101 -3.64 -7.10 9.87
CA MET A 101 -3.02 -8.30 10.42
C MET A 101 -3.83 -8.78 11.61
N GLU A 102 -4.01 -10.08 11.74
CA GLU A 102 -4.65 -10.69 12.90
C GLU A 102 -3.70 -11.71 13.52
N SER A 103 -3.13 -11.35 14.67
CA SER A 103 -2.24 -12.22 15.43
C SER A 103 -3.04 -13.13 16.34
N HIS A 104 -2.90 -14.43 16.13
CA HIS A 104 -3.35 -15.47 17.07
C HIS A 104 -2.18 -16.03 17.89
N LEU A 105 -1.00 -15.39 17.81
CA LEU A 105 0.22 -15.82 18.48
C LEU A 105 0.31 -15.18 19.88
N TYR A 106 1.04 -15.84 20.77
CA TYR A 106 1.35 -15.34 22.13
C TYR A 106 2.63 -14.50 22.18
N THR A 107 3.32 -14.32 21.05
CA THR A 107 4.57 -13.56 20.93
C THR A 107 4.39 -12.40 19.96
N THR A 108 5.14 -11.32 20.17
CA THR A 108 5.21 -10.20 19.24
C THR A 108 5.82 -10.65 17.92
N THR A 109 5.20 -10.31 16.80
CA THR A 109 5.72 -10.57 15.45
C THR A 109 6.27 -9.29 14.86
N PHE A 110 7.51 -9.30 14.42
CA PHE A 110 8.18 -8.15 13.80
C PHE A 110 8.09 -8.23 12.28
N ILE A 111 8.20 -7.08 11.61
CA ILE A 111 8.43 -7.08 10.16
C ILE A 111 9.83 -7.64 9.85
N GLY A 112 9.92 -8.57 8.91
CA GLY A 112 11.16 -9.25 8.56
C GLY A 112 10.99 -10.24 7.41
N ALA A 113 12.09 -10.90 7.03
CA ALA A 113 12.14 -11.73 5.82
C ALA A 113 11.86 -13.21 6.05
N THR A 114 11.82 -13.67 7.30
CA THR A 114 11.63 -15.09 7.62
C THR A 114 10.17 -15.43 7.78
N ASN A 115 9.83 -16.72 7.72
CA ASN A 115 8.48 -17.21 7.97
C ASN A 115 7.99 -17.00 9.42
N LYS A 116 8.88 -16.64 10.36
CA LYS A 116 8.54 -16.26 11.73
C LYS A 116 8.22 -14.77 11.87
N ASP A 117 8.65 -13.99 10.89
CA ASP A 117 8.39 -12.57 10.79
C ASP A 117 7.12 -12.33 9.96
N GLU A 118 6.72 -11.07 9.82
CA GLU A 118 5.69 -10.65 8.87
C GLU A 118 6.22 -9.71 7.79
N MET A 119 5.44 -9.58 6.73
CA MET A 119 5.61 -8.54 5.73
C MET A 119 4.27 -7.85 5.47
N CYS A 120 4.32 -6.58 5.13
CA CYS A 120 3.18 -5.86 4.58
C CYS A 120 3.63 -5.18 3.30
N ASN A 121 3.28 -5.77 2.16
CA ASN A 121 3.66 -5.27 0.85
C ASN A 121 2.44 -5.14 -0.06
N PHE A 122 2.23 -3.94 -0.59
CA PHE A 122 1.33 -3.68 -1.71
C PHE A 122 2.17 -3.20 -2.89
N LEU A 123 2.27 -4.02 -3.92
CA LEU A 123 2.95 -3.67 -5.17
C LEU A 123 1.92 -3.31 -6.22
N PHE A 124 2.22 -2.33 -7.06
CA PHE A 124 1.44 -2.12 -8.28
C PHE A 124 2.34 -1.78 -9.47
N GLU A 125 1.88 -2.23 -10.63
CA GLU A 125 2.50 -1.96 -11.92
C GLU A 125 1.77 -0.81 -12.58
N ALA A 126 2.55 0.15 -13.11
CA ALA A 126 2.01 1.31 -13.80
C ALA A 126 2.80 1.62 -15.06
N VAL A 127 2.07 2.07 -16.07
CA VAL A 127 2.66 2.61 -17.30
C VAL A 127 2.90 4.10 -17.14
N VAL A 128 4.07 4.58 -17.55
CA VAL A 128 4.43 6.01 -17.51
C VAL A 128 4.03 6.69 -18.82
N SER A 129 3.39 7.85 -18.72
CA SER A 129 2.97 8.63 -19.89
C SER A 129 4.11 9.31 -20.63
N THR A 130 5.17 9.71 -19.92
CA THR A 130 6.33 10.40 -20.49
C THR A 130 7.37 9.41 -21.00
N GLN A 131 8.03 9.75 -22.12
CA GLN A 131 8.89 8.83 -22.87
C GLN A 131 10.36 8.79 -22.39
N SER A 132 10.66 9.24 -21.17
CA SER A 132 12.03 9.28 -20.67
C SER A 132 12.42 7.98 -19.96
N GLU A 133 11.76 7.69 -18.85
CA GLU A 133 12.20 6.65 -17.91
C GLU A 133 11.08 6.27 -16.91
N PRO A 134 11.13 5.06 -16.31
CA PRO A 134 10.28 4.73 -15.17
C PRO A 134 10.49 5.68 -13.98
N LEU A 135 9.70 5.54 -12.92
CA LEU A 135 9.97 6.26 -11.67
C LEU A 135 11.35 5.88 -11.12
N SER A 136 12.04 6.89 -10.61
CA SER A 136 13.27 6.70 -9.84
C SER A 136 12.96 6.06 -8.48
N LYS A 137 11.88 6.52 -7.83
CA LYS A 137 11.42 6.02 -6.53
C LYS A 137 10.50 4.82 -6.69
N LYS A 138 11.07 3.63 -6.50
CA LYS A 138 10.37 2.35 -6.60
C LYS A 138 9.84 1.83 -5.27
N TYR A 139 10.31 2.39 -4.16
CA TYR A 139 9.98 1.94 -2.81
C TYR A 139 9.41 3.08 -1.99
N CYS A 140 8.34 2.78 -1.27
CA CYS A 140 7.74 3.66 -0.27
C CYS A 140 7.59 2.86 1.02
N PHE A 141 8.33 3.27 2.05
CA PHE A 141 8.29 2.67 3.37
C PHE A 141 8.08 3.72 4.44
N THR A 142 7.24 3.40 5.41
CA THR A 142 7.11 4.13 6.67
C THR A 142 7.52 3.23 7.84
N SER A 143 7.64 3.80 9.04
CA SER A 143 8.08 3.09 10.24
C SER A 143 7.05 2.09 10.78
N GLY A 144 5.79 2.17 10.34
CA GLY A 144 4.68 1.33 10.78
C GLY A 144 4.41 1.38 12.30
N PRO A 145 3.57 0.47 12.81
CA PRO A 145 3.17 0.46 14.22
C PRO A 145 4.35 0.28 15.20
N PRO A 146 4.35 0.98 16.35
CA PRO A 146 3.35 1.94 16.81
C PRO A 146 3.65 3.39 16.34
N ASN A 147 4.69 3.59 15.54
CA ASN A 147 5.25 4.91 15.24
C ASN A 147 4.55 5.62 14.08
N TYR A 148 3.86 4.89 13.22
CA TYR A 148 3.17 5.44 12.08
C TYR A 148 1.81 4.80 11.83
N TYR A 149 0.82 5.67 11.73
CA TYR A 149 -0.51 5.41 11.20
C TYR A 149 -0.88 6.53 10.21
N TRP A 150 -1.84 6.28 9.32
CA TRP A 150 -2.35 7.24 8.34
C TRP A 150 -2.86 8.52 8.98
N ASN A 151 -3.54 8.43 10.13
CA ASN A 151 -4.01 9.60 10.85
C ASN A 151 -2.87 10.35 11.56
N ASN A 152 -1.91 9.63 12.16
CA ASN A 152 -0.81 10.20 12.92
C ASN A 152 0.43 9.30 12.83
N PRO A 153 1.58 9.81 12.35
CA PRO A 153 1.85 11.17 11.88
C PRO A 153 1.48 11.41 10.41
N GLY A 154 0.79 10.46 9.75
CA GLY A 154 0.44 10.61 8.33
C GLY A 154 -0.46 11.81 8.00
N ASN A 155 -1.21 12.34 8.98
CA ASN A 155 -2.13 13.47 8.83
C ASN A 155 -3.18 13.29 7.72
N LEU A 156 -3.50 12.04 7.37
CA LEU A 156 -4.54 11.71 6.41
C LEU A 156 -5.89 11.64 7.12
N ASN A 157 -6.86 12.33 6.54
CA ASN A 157 -8.24 12.39 7.02
C ASN A 157 -9.17 11.62 6.08
N ASN A 158 -10.46 11.51 6.44
CA ASN A 158 -11.47 10.87 5.58
C ASN A 158 -11.10 9.41 5.19
N ILE A 159 -10.45 8.69 6.12
CA ILE A 159 -9.94 7.33 5.90
C ILE A 159 -11.12 6.38 5.58
N PRO A 160 -11.05 5.55 4.53
CA PRO A 160 -12.14 4.63 4.17
C PRO A 160 -12.37 3.55 5.23
N ASP A 161 -13.61 3.38 5.68
CA ASP A 161 -14.00 2.31 6.62
C ASP A 161 -13.71 0.91 6.06
N GLY A 162 -13.83 0.74 4.73
CA GLY A 162 -13.61 -0.52 4.03
C GLY A 162 -12.14 -0.90 3.78
N ALA A 163 -11.16 -0.16 4.33
CA ALA A 163 -9.73 -0.44 4.13
C ALA A 163 -9.26 -1.73 4.83
N SER A 164 -10.01 -2.20 5.83
CA SER A 164 -9.65 -3.35 6.67
C SER A 164 -10.52 -4.60 6.43
N SER A 165 -11.46 -4.55 5.49
CA SER A 165 -12.39 -5.65 5.18
C SER A 165 -12.33 -5.98 3.68
N LEU A 166 -12.61 -7.22 3.26
CA LEU A 166 -12.71 -7.57 1.84
C LEU A 166 -14.04 -7.17 1.20
N ASN A 167 -15.08 -7.01 2.03
CA ASN A 167 -16.42 -6.64 1.60
C ASN A 167 -16.52 -5.15 1.23
#